data_AF-A0A2E0W8C1-F1
#
_entry.id   AF-A0A2E0W8C1-F1
#
_cell.length_a   1.000
_cell.length_b   1.000
_cell.length_c   1.000
_cell.angle_alpha   90.00
_cell.angle_beta   90.00
_cell.angle_gamma   90.00
#
_symmetry.space_group_name_H-M   'P 1'
#
loop_
_entity.id
_entity.type
_entity.pdbx_description
1 polymer ?
#
loop_
_entity_poly.entity_id
_entity_poly.type
_entity_poly.pdbx_seq_one_letter_code
_entity_poly.pdbx_strand_id
1 'polypeptide(L)'
;MNKYQLKFLSLFYGIAKRTVDAHVEMGLSTIEKSRNLDIIYEYALLSETMGRKEAIFSLSEKHNLSEKSIEAIIDIKVHHEINRFESGRLQPENNI
;
A
#
# COMPACT_ATOMS: atom_id res chain seq x y z
N MET A 1 -12.51 -3.56 -14.14
CA MET A 1 -11.92 -2.22 -14.29
C MET A 1 -11.96 -1.82 -15.76
N ASN A 2 -12.50 -0.65 -16.09
CA ASN A 2 -12.57 -0.20 -17.47
C ASN A 2 -11.21 0.33 -17.99
N LYS A 3 -11.08 0.47 -19.32
CA LYS A 3 -9.84 0.93 -19.98
C LYS A 3 -9.30 2.26 -19.43
N TYR A 4 -10.17 3.19 -19.07
CA TYR A 4 -9.78 4.50 -18.53
C TYR A 4 -9.29 4.40 -17.08
N GLN A 5 -9.97 3.61 -16.25
CA GLN A 5 -9.55 3.32 -14.87
C GLN A 5 -8.18 2.65 -14.83
N LEU A 6 -7.95 1.66 -15.70
CA LEU A 6 -6.64 0.99 -15.82
C LEU A 6 -5.54 1.96 -16.26
N LYS A 7 -5.83 2.84 -17.23
CA LYS A 7 -4.90 3.87 -17.70
C LYS A 7 -4.55 4.85 -16.57
N PHE A 8 -5.56 5.28 -15.82
CA PHE A 8 -5.39 6.18 -14.69
C PHE A 8 -4.56 5.54 -13.57
N LEU A 9 -4.91 4.29 -13.18
CA LEU A 9 -4.19 3.53 -12.17
C LEU A 9 -2.71 3.35 -12.56
N SER A 10 -2.44 2.99 -13.82
CA SER A 10 -1.08 2.77 -14.31
C SER A 10 -0.26 4.06 -14.36
N LEU A 11 -0.88 5.18 -14.73
CA LEU A 11 -0.24 6.50 -14.67
C LEU A 11 0.12 6.89 -13.23
N PHE A 12 -0.83 6.72 -12.31
CA PHE A 12 -0.62 7.03 -10.89
C PHE A 12 0.48 6.16 -10.29
N TYR A 13 0.43 4.84 -10.52
CA TYR A 13 1.48 3.90 -10.10
C TYR A 13 2.85 4.33 -10.63
N GLY A 14 2.96 4.67 -11.92
CA GLY A 14 4.23 5.12 -12.49
C GLY A 14 4.80 6.39 -11.84
N ILE A 15 3.94 7.35 -11.46
CA ILE A 15 4.36 8.55 -10.73
C ILE A 15 4.79 8.22 -9.30
N ALA A 16 4.00 7.42 -8.59
CA ALA A 16 4.28 7.01 -7.23
C ALA A 16 5.59 6.20 -7.14
N LYS A 17 5.78 5.24 -8.04
CA LYS A 17 6.98 4.38 -8.11
C LYS A 17 8.25 5.20 -8.32
N ARG A 18 8.26 6.07 -9.34
CA ARG A 18 9.41 6.96 -9.58
C ARG A 18 9.72 7.85 -8.38
N THR A 19 8.70 8.38 -7.73
CA THR A 19 8.88 9.20 -6.52
C THR A 19 9.53 8.37 -5.41
N VAL A 20 8.98 7.19 -5.10
CA VAL A 20 9.50 6.33 -4.03
C VAL A 20 10.92 5.86 -4.34
N ASP A 21 11.20 5.43 -5.57
CA ASP A 21 12.52 4.93 -5.97
C ASP A 21 13.58 6.03 -5.91
N ALA A 22 13.27 7.26 -6.35
CA ALA A 22 14.17 8.40 -6.18
C ALA A 22 14.50 8.66 -4.70
N HIS A 23 13.52 8.51 -3.80
CA HIS A 23 13.77 8.63 -2.35
C HIS A 23 14.60 7.45 -1.80
N VAL A 24 14.49 6.24 -2.37
CA VAL A 24 15.32 5.08 -1.99
C VAL A 24 16.78 5.33 -2.38
N GLU A 25 17.02 5.83 -3.59
CA GLU A 25 18.37 6.17 -4.08
C GLU A 25 19.02 7.27 -3.24
N MET A 26 18.23 8.22 -2.73
CA MET A 26 18.68 9.25 -1.81
C MET A 26 18.87 8.77 -0.36
N GLY A 27 18.66 7.48 -0.07
CA GLY A 27 18.75 6.90 1.27
C GLY A 27 17.62 7.31 2.23
N LEU A 28 16.59 7.98 1.74
CA LEU A 28 15.46 8.51 2.53
C LEU A 28 14.33 7.49 2.71
N SER A 29 14.33 6.40 1.93
CA SER A 29 13.24 5.41 1.86
C SER A 29 13.78 3.98 1.92
N THR A 30 13.04 3.06 2.57
CA THR A 30 13.37 1.64 2.59
C THR A 30 12.93 0.95 1.30
N ILE A 31 13.73 -0.02 0.81
CA ILE A 31 13.41 -0.90 -0.34
C ILE A 31 12.00 -1.52 -0.19
N GLU A 32 11.58 -1.76 1.05
CA GLU A 32 10.27 -2.29 1.39
C GLU A 32 9.11 -1.41 0.90
N LYS A 33 9.23 -0.08 0.94
CA LYS A 33 8.17 0.82 0.45
C LYS A 33 7.96 0.67 -1.05
N SER A 34 9.07 0.55 -1.78
CA SER A 34 9.06 0.36 -3.24
C SER A 34 8.43 -0.98 -3.62
N ARG A 35 8.83 -2.07 -2.95
CA ARG A 35 8.23 -3.41 -3.12
C ARG A 35 6.74 -3.43 -2.76
N ASN A 36 6.36 -2.81 -1.65
CA ASN A 36 4.97 -2.81 -1.19
C ASN A 36 4.06 -2.06 -2.17
N LEU A 37 4.55 -1.00 -2.81
CA LEU A 37 3.82 -0.31 -3.87
C LEU A 37 3.58 -1.21 -5.09
N ASP A 38 4.57 -2.02 -5.48
CA ASP A 38 4.42 -3.00 -6.56
C ASP A 38 3.35 -4.04 -6.22
N ILE A 39 3.38 -4.56 -4.98
CA ILE A 39 2.39 -5.53 -4.49
C ILE A 39 0.96 -4.96 -4.56
N ILE A 40 0.76 -3.71 -4.14
CA ILE A 40 -0.57 -3.07 -4.17
C ILE A 40 -1.07 -2.92 -5.61
N TYR A 41 -0.21 -2.44 -6.52
CA TYR A 41 -0.57 -2.27 -7.92
C TYR A 41 -0.89 -3.61 -8.59
N GLU A 42 -0.04 -4.62 -8.40
CA GLU A 42 -0.23 -5.95 -8.98
C GLU A 42 -1.48 -6.65 -8.43
N TYR A 43 -1.74 -6.51 -7.12
CA TYR A 43 -2.97 -7.01 -6.53
C TYR A 43 -4.22 -6.40 -7.20
N ALA A 44 -4.23 -5.09 -7.43
CA ALA A 44 -5.35 -4.41 -8.09
C ALA A 44 -5.58 -4.90 -9.54
N LEU A 45 -4.54 -5.38 -10.23
CA LEU A 45 -4.68 -5.99 -11.55
C LEU A 45 -5.18 -7.44 -11.46
N LEU A 46 -4.60 -8.23 -10.57
CA LEU A 46 -4.93 -9.65 -10.43
C LEU A 46 -6.36 -9.84 -9.90
N SER A 47 -6.79 -9.06 -8.92
CA SER A 47 -8.13 -9.18 -8.31
C SER A 47 -9.29 -8.96 -9.28
N GLU A 48 -9.03 -8.40 -10.47
CA GLU A 48 -10.02 -8.25 -11.53
C GLU A 48 -10.23 -9.52 -12.36
N THR A 49 -9.28 -10.46 -12.30
CA THR A 49 -9.22 -11.65 -13.16
C THR A 49 -9.28 -12.96 -12.40
N MET A 50 -8.98 -12.93 -11.10
CA MET A 50 -8.96 -14.11 -10.24
C MET A 50 -9.46 -13.78 -8.82
N GLY A 51 -9.74 -14.82 -8.04
CA GLY A 51 -10.21 -14.64 -6.66
C GLY A 51 -9.14 -14.02 -5.75
N ARG A 52 -9.56 -13.35 -4.67
CA ARG A 52 -8.66 -12.73 -3.68
C ARG A 52 -7.57 -13.70 -3.19
N LYS A 53 -7.96 -14.94 -2.85
CA LYS A 53 -7.03 -15.96 -2.36
C LYS A 53 -5.96 -16.33 -3.40
N GLU A 54 -6.36 -16.48 -4.66
CA GLU A 54 -5.45 -16.81 -5.78
C GLU A 54 -4.49 -15.65 -6.08
N ALA A 55 -4.98 -14.41 -6.00
CA ALA A 55 -4.15 -13.22 -6.16
C ALA A 55 -3.11 -13.10 -5.03
N ILE A 56 -3.51 -13.32 -3.77
CA ILE A 56 -2.60 -13.30 -2.61
C ILE A 56 -1.54 -14.39 -2.73
N PHE A 57 -1.94 -15.62 -3.05
CA PHE A 57 -1.00 -16.73 -3.26
C PHE A 57 0.02 -16.41 -4.37
N SER A 58 -0.44 -15.88 -5.51
CA SER A 58 0.44 -15.51 -6.63
C SER A 58 1.46 -14.44 -6.25
N LEU A 59 1.05 -13.45 -5.46
CA LEU A 59 1.92 -12.37 -4.97
C LEU A 59 2.90 -12.86 -3.89
N SER A 60 2.45 -13.77 -3.03
CA SER A 60 3.26 -14.45 -2.02
C SER A 60 4.44 -15.16 -2.67
N GLU A 61 4.18 -15.99 -3.68
CA GLU A 61 5.20 -16.69 -4.47
C GLU A 61 6.15 -15.72 -5.19
N LYS A 62 5.60 -14.70 -5.86
CA LYS A 62 6.40 -13.75 -6.65
C LYS A 62 7.36 -12.90 -5.81
N HIS A 63 6.90 -12.43 -4.65
CA HIS A 63 7.67 -11.51 -3.80
C HIS A 63 8.42 -12.22 -2.67
N ASN A 64 8.30 -13.55 -2.56
CA ASN A 64 8.87 -14.37 -1.48
C ASN A 64 8.50 -13.85 -0.09
N LEU A 65 7.21 -13.57 0.10
CA LEU A 65 6.62 -13.09 1.36
C LEU A 65 5.54 -14.07 1.79
N SER A 66 5.19 -14.10 3.08
CA SER A 66 4.03 -14.90 3.52
C SER A 66 2.72 -14.29 3.01
N GLU A 67 1.70 -15.13 2.78
CA GLU A 67 0.34 -14.66 2.44
C GLU A 67 -0.17 -13.60 3.44
N LYS A 68 0.11 -13.77 4.74
CA LYS A 68 -0.23 -12.80 5.79
C LYS A 68 0.48 -11.45 5.61
N SER A 69 1.72 -11.47 5.14
CA SER A 69 2.47 -10.24 4.85
C SER A 69 1.89 -9.53 3.63
N ILE A 70 1.50 -10.27 2.59
CA ILE A 70 0.80 -9.71 1.43
C ILE A 70 -0.54 -9.10 1.87
N GLU A 71 -1.33 -9.83 2.67
CA GLU A 71 -2.58 -9.34 3.26
C GLU A 71 -2.37 -8.04 4.04
N ALA A 72 -1.35 -7.96 4.90
CA ALA A 72 -1.05 -6.75 5.65
C ALA A 72 -0.65 -5.55 4.75
N ILE A 73 -0.03 -5.80 3.59
CA ILE A 73 0.36 -4.76 2.62
C ILE A 73 -0.85 -4.26 1.83
N ILE A 74 -1.75 -5.15 1.40
CA ILE A 74 -2.95 -4.77 0.64
C ILE A 74 -4.05 -4.19 1.54
N ASP A 75 -4.16 -4.69 2.77
CA ASP A 75 -5.16 -4.27 3.75
C ASP A 75 -4.63 -3.15 4.65
N ILE A 76 -3.72 -2.29 4.16
CA ILE A 76 -3.39 -1.02 4.79
C ILE A 76 -4.66 -0.14 4.73
N LYS A 77 -5.65 -0.46 5.56
CA LYS A 77 -6.59 0.50 6.10
C LYS A 77 -5.72 1.57 6.73
N VAL A 78 -6.10 2.81 6.52
CA VAL A 78 -5.48 4.00 7.10
C VAL A 78 -5.57 3.95 8.64
N HIS A 79 -4.81 3.05 9.28
CA HIS A 79 -4.66 2.96 10.74
C HIS A 79 -3.90 4.18 11.28
N HIS A 80 -3.38 5.03 10.40
CA HIS A 80 -2.78 6.32 10.77
C HIS A 80 -3.79 7.46 11.00
N GLU A 81 -5.06 7.32 10.62
CA GLU A 81 -6.07 8.37 10.86
C GLU A 81 -6.88 8.16 12.15
N ILE A 82 -7.08 6.91 12.60
CA ILE A 82 -7.85 6.63 13.82
C ILE A 82 -7.04 7.00 15.08
N ASN A 83 -5.74 6.67 15.12
CA ASN A 83 -4.91 6.99 16.29
C ASN A 83 -4.63 8.49 16.46
N ARG A 84 -4.64 9.30 15.39
CA ARG A 84 -4.48 10.77 15.49
C ARG A 84 -5.76 11.46 15.94
N PHE A 85 -6.93 10.93 15.61
CA PHE A 85 -8.21 11.49 16.07
C PHE A 85 -8.47 11.22 17.56
N GLU A 86 -8.03 10.06 18.07
CA GLU A 86 -8.22 9.70 19.49
C GLU A 86 -7.19 10.34 20.42
N SER A 87 -5.95 10.61 19.96
CA SER A 87 -4.93 11.28 20.76
C SER A 87 -5.00 12.81 20.76
N GLY A 88 -5.83 13.41 19.89
CA GLY A 88 -6.05 14.86 19.83
C GLY A 88 -7.26 15.40 20.60
N ARG A 89 -8.05 14.54 21.28
CA ARG A 89 -9.30 14.94 21.98
C ARG A 89 -9.31 14.78 23.49
N LEU A 90 -8.22 14.30 24.09
CA LEU A 90 -8.11 14.21 25.55
C LEU A 90 -6.97 15.12 26.00
N GLN A 91 -7.30 16.39 26.27
CA GLN A 91 -6.98 17.14 27.51
C GLN A 91 -7.44 18.60 27.34
N PRO A 92 -8.65 18.99 27.76
CA PRO A 92 -8.84 20.34 28.27
C PRO A 92 -8.19 20.41 29.65
N GLU A 93 -7.24 21.32 29.75
CA GLU A 93 -6.41 21.64 30.91
C GLU A 93 -7.25 21.79 32.19
N ASN A 94 -6.97 20.96 33.19
CA ASN A 94 -7.30 21.29 34.58
C ASN A 94 -6.32 22.37 35.03
N ASN A 95 -6.63 23.64 34.73
CA ASN A 95 -5.96 24.77 35.37
C ASN A 95 -6.60 25.03 36.74
N ILE A 96 -5.76 24.86 37.75
CA ILE A 96 -5.93 25.17 39.18
C ILE A 96 -6.30 26.64 39.36
#